data_AF-A0A0R1VMF7-F1
#
_entry.id   AF-A0A0R1VMF7-F1
#
_cell.length_a   1.000
_cell.length_b   1.000
_cell.length_c   1.000
_cell.angle_alpha   90.00
_cell.angle_beta   90.00
_cell.angle_gamma   90.00
#
_symmetry.space_group_name_H-M   'P 1'
#
loop_
_entity.id
_entity.type
_entity.pdbx_description
1 polymer ?
#
loop_
_entity_poly.entity_id
_entity_poly.type
_entity_poly.pdbx_seq_one_letter_code
_entity_poly.pdbx_strand_id
1 'polypeptide(L)' 'MWLSKTLQNNKALLSTALNDGMYYEATFNGDKNELYLDAYKKFENKKYYF' A
#
# COMPACT_ATOMS: atom_id res chain seq x y z
N MET A 1 3.81 3.83 -6.77
CA MET A 1 4.10 2.55 -6.07
C MET A 1 5.15 2.80 -5.02
N TRP A 2 4.91 2.35 -3.79
CA TRP A 2 5.95 2.27 -2.75
C TRP A 2 6.14 0.81 -2.35
N LEU A 3 7.38 0.39 -2.12
CA LEU A 3 7.73 -0.98 -1.77
C LEU A 3 8.77 -0.97 -0.65
N SER A 4 8.58 -1.82 0.34
CA SER A 4 9.59 -2.19 1.31
C SER A 4 9.74 -3.71 1.33
N LYS A 5 10.98 -4.18 1.30
CA LYS A 5 11.34 -5.59 1.31
C LYS A 5 12.29 -5.85 2.47
N THR A 6 11.97 -6.85 3.27
CA THR A 6 12.87 -7.50 4.22
C THR A 6 13.03 -8.96 3.82
N LEU A 7 13.85 -9.74 4.55
CA LEU A 7 14.33 -11.06 4.14
C LEU A 7 13.24 -11.94 3.48
N GLN A 8 12.14 -12.17 4.19
CA GLN A 8 11.02 -12.99 3.72
C GLN A 8 9.71 -12.21 3.64
N ASN A 9 9.69 -10.92 3.98
CA ASN A 9 8.46 -10.13 4.03
C ASN A 9 8.51 -8.98 3.02
N ASN A 10 7.40 -8.80 2.31
CA ASN A 10 7.23 -7.71 1.34
C ASN A 10 6.01 -6.88 1.72
N LYS A 11 6.13 -5.55 1.63
CA LYS A 11 4.98 -4.64 1.77
C LYS A 11 4.97 -3.66 0.62
N ALA A 12 3.86 -3.59 -0.11
CA ALA A 12 3.68 -2.68 -1.24
C ALA A 12 2.43 -1.82 -1.07
N LEU A 13 2.54 -0.52 -1.32
CA LEU A 13 1.41 0.40 -1.47
C LEU A 13 1.18 0.67 -2.97
N LEU A 14 0.01 0.26 -3.44
CA LEU A 14 -0.39 0.25 -4.83
C LEU A 14 -1.54 1.24 -5.06
N SER A 15 -1.54 1.88 -6.22
CA SER A 15 -2.67 2.67 -6.72
C SER A 15 -3.18 2.05 -8.01
N THR A 16 -4.43 2.29 -8.37
CA THR A 16 -5.00 1.85 -9.64
C THR A 16 -4.86 2.93 -10.71
N ALA A 17 -5.17 2.56 -11.96
CA ALA A 17 -5.34 3.53 -13.04
C ALA A 17 -6.66 4.31 -12.94
N LEU A 18 -7.55 3.93 -12.01
CA LEU A 18 -8.82 4.60 -11.79
C LEU A 18 -8.58 5.85 -10.93
N ASN A 19 -9.19 6.96 -11.33
CA ASN A 19 -9.16 8.21 -10.55
C ASN A 19 -10.21 8.19 -9.42
N ASP A 20 -10.35 7.06 -8.74
CA ASP A 20 -11.25 6.89 -7.61
C ASP A 20 -10.55 7.14 -6.27
N GLY A 21 -9.24 7.39 -6.24
CA GLY A 21 -8.49 7.60 -5.00
C GLY A 21 -8.37 6.35 -4.14
N MET A 22 -8.55 5.16 -4.71
CA MET A 22 -8.30 3.89 -4.01
C MET A 22 -6.81 3.57 -3.98
N TYR A 23 -6.35 3.13 -2.81
CA TYR A 23 -5.02 2.58 -2.59
C TYR A 23 -5.14 1.22 -1.94
N TYR A 24 -4.20 0.33 -2.25
CA TYR A 24 -4.17 -1.02 -1.73
C TYR A 24 -2.81 -1.28 -1.09
N GLU A 25 -2.80 -1.77 0.14
CA GLU A 25 -1.59 -2.28 0.77
C GLU A 25 -1.58 -3.80 0.68
N ALA A 26 -0.54 -4.35 0.05
CA ALA A 26 -0.28 -5.78 0.00
C ALA A 26 0.88 -6.09 0.94
N THR A 27 0.64 -6.90 1.97
CA THR A 27 1.66 -7.36 2.92
C THR A 27 1.81 -8.88 2.81
N PHE A 28 2.94 -9.34 2.30
CA PHE A 28 3.28 -10.75 2.20
C PHE A 28 4.17 -11.17 3.37
N ASN A 29 3.73 -12.20 4.10
CA ASN A 29 4.50 -12.87 5.12
C ASN A 29 5.09 -14.17 4.56
N GLY A 30 6.39 -14.19 4.27
CA GLY A 30 7.05 -15.38 3.70
C GLY A 30 7.37 -16.47 4.71
N ASP A 31 7.34 -16.19 6.02
CA ASP A 31 7.51 -17.20 7.07
C ASP A 31 6.26 -18.08 7.18
N LYS A 32 5.09 -17.48 6.99
CA LYS A 32 3.78 -18.15 7.02
C LYS A 32 3.21 -18.46 5.65
N ASN A 33 3.83 -17.91 4.59
CA ASN A 33 3.34 -17.95 3.22
C ASN A 33 1.90 -17.40 3.08
N GLU A 34 1.66 -16.22 3.66
CA GLU A 34 0.34 -15.56 3.70
C GLU A 34 0.41 -14.18 3.07
N LEU A 35 -0.70 -13.75 2.45
CA LEU A 35 -0.86 -12.41 1.90
C LEU A 35 -2.04 -11.72 2.57
N TYR A 36 -1.79 -10.51 3.08
CA TYR A 36 -2.81 -9.61 3.61
C TYR A 36 -3.02 -8.47 2.61
N LEU A 37 -4.29 -8.11 2.39
CA LEU A 37 -4.67 -7.03 1.48
C LEU A 37 -5.60 -6.05 2.20
N ASP A 38 -5.13 -4.83 2.38
CA ASP A 38 -5.91 -3.73 2.93
C ASP A 38 -6.30 -2.73 1.83
N ALA A 39 -7.50 -2.18 1.93
CA ALA A 39 -8.01 -1.19 0.99
C ALA A 39 -8.25 0.15 1.69
N TYR A 40 -7.73 1.22 1.09
CA TYR A 40 -7.83 2.58 1.61
C TYR A 40 -8.43 3.52 0.58
N LYS A 41 -9.22 4.48 1.06
CA LYS A 41 -9.69 5.63 0.27
C LYS A 41 -8.90 6.87 0.65
N LYS A 42 -8.22 7.47 -0.31
CA LYS A 42 -7.62 8.79 -0.14
C LYS A 42 -8.71 9.85 -0.26
N PHE A 43 -8.94 10.59 0.83
CA PHE A 43 -9.93 11.65 0.89
C PHE A 43 -9.39 12.99 0.38
N GLU A 44 -8.21 13.40 0.83
CA GLU A 44 -7.61 14.66 0.40
C GLU A 44 -6.08 14.61 0.42
N ASN A 45 -5.44 15.58 -0.25
CA ASN A 45 -4.02 15.84 -0.16
C ASN A 45 -3.80 17.32 0.14
N LYS A 46 -3.63 17.67 1.42
CA LYS A 46 -3.37 19.04 1.85
C LYS A 46 -1.87 19.26 2.01
N LYS A 47 -1.37 20.35 1.42
CA LYS A 47 -0.02 20.84 1.62
C LYS A 47 -0.07 22.09 2.48
N TYR A 48 0.64 22.06 3.59
CA TYR A 48 0.78 23.20 4.51
C TYR A 48 2.09 23.93 4.22
N TYR A 49 2.05 25.24 4.35
CA TYR A 49 3.21 26.12 4.29
C TYR A 49 3.24 26.94 5.58
N PHE A 50 4.44 27.22 6.07
CA PHE A 50 4.69 28.09 7.22
C PHE A 50 5.54 29.27 6.75
#